data_AF-A0A314KYH2-F1
#
_entry.id   AF-A0A314KYH2-F1
#
_cell.length_a   1.000
_cell.length_b   1.000
_cell.length_c   1.000
_cell.angle_alpha   90.00
_cell.angle_beta   90.00
_cell.angle_gamma   90.00
#
_symmetry.space_group_name_H-M   'P 1'
#
loop_
_entity.id
_entity.type
_entity.pdbx_description
1 polymer ?
#
loop_
_entity_poly.entity_id
_entity_poly.type
_entity_poly.pdbx_seq_one_letter_code
_entity_poly.pdbx_strand_id
1 'polypeptide(L)'
;MQLNAGDNSLLYWPAELYTAVPSRPFFPRGFLWDEGFHQLLIWRWDIYISLDIIGHWLDLMNIDGWIPRELILGAEALSKVPEEFVLQHPTNGNPPTLFLALRGIYAKILKFRRFFLLTESKIPTVS
;
A
#
# COMPACT_ATOMS: atom_id res chain seq x y z
N MET A 1 25.28 -0.06 5.45
CA MET A 1 25.12 0.58 4.13
C MET A 1 26.26 0.08 3.26
N GLN A 2 25.99 -0.89 2.38
CA GLN A 2 26.97 -1.40 1.42
C GLN A 2 26.72 -0.69 0.09
N LEU A 3 27.76 -0.03 -0.43
CA LEU A 3 27.77 0.57 -1.75
C LEU A 3 28.01 -0.55 -2.77
N ASN A 4 27.16 -0.65 -3.79
CA ASN A 4 27.48 -1.50 -4.94
C ASN A 4 28.54 -0.79 -5.78
N ALA A 5 29.71 -1.41 -5.92
CA ALA A 5 30.86 -0.83 -6.61
C ALA A 5 30.54 -0.64 -8.10
N GLY A 6 30.23 0.60 -8.51
CA GLY A 6 30.08 1.02 -9.90
C GLY A 6 28.96 2.02 -10.16
N ASP A 7 27.94 2.04 -9.30
CA ASP A 7 26.78 2.92 -9.42
C ASP A 7 26.59 3.67 -8.10
N ASN A 8 26.21 4.94 -8.15
CA ASN A 8 26.00 5.78 -6.97
C ASN A 8 24.68 5.43 -6.25
N SER A 9 24.20 4.20 -6.41
CA SER A 9 22.96 3.67 -5.87
C SER A 9 23.17 3.00 -4.53
N LEU A 10 22.10 3.00 -3.74
CA LEU A 10 22.09 2.50 -2.38
C LEU A 10 21.07 1.39 -2.28
N LEU A 11 21.45 0.30 -1.60
CA LEU A 11 20.51 -0.74 -1.25
C LEU A 11 19.46 -0.16 -0.29
N TYR A 12 18.20 -0.35 -0.63
CA TYR A 12 17.10 -0.15 0.30
C TYR A 12 17.21 -1.16 1.45
N TRP A 13 16.64 -0.84 2.62
CA TRP A 13 16.65 -1.80 3.72
C TRP A 13 15.86 -3.06 3.33
N PRO A 14 16.20 -4.24 3.89
CA PRO A 14 15.39 -5.43 3.73
C PRO A 14 13.96 -5.15 4.16
N ALA A 15 13.01 -5.41 3.28
CA ALA A 15 11.59 -5.22 3.51
C ALA A 15 10.80 -6.39 2.91
N GLU A 16 9.62 -6.62 3.46
CA GLU A 16 8.62 -7.53 2.92
C GLU A 16 7.39 -6.75 2.46
N LEU A 17 6.63 -7.32 1.53
CA LEU A 17 5.42 -6.66 1.02
C LEU A 17 4.31 -7.69 0.80
N TYR A 18 3.24 -7.53 1.58
CA TYR A 18 1.96 -8.19 1.32
C TYR A 18 1.08 -7.26 0.49
N THR A 19 0.79 -7.63 -0.77
CA THR A 19 0.15 -6.74 -1.75
C THR A 19 -0.61 -7.50 -2.83
N ALA A 20 -1.57 -6.83 -3.48
CA ALA A 20 -2.07 -7.28 -4.77
C ALA A 20 -1.07 -6.95 -5.90
N VAL A 21 -1.26 -7.60 -7.05
CA VAL A 21 -0.38 -7.42 -8.24
C VAL A 21 -1.22 -7.09 -9.47
N PRO A 22 -0.80 -6.17 -10.35
CA PRO A 22 -1.58 -5.79 -11.53
C PRO A 22 -1.80 -6.96 -12.50
N SER A 23 -0.82 -7.86 -12.59
CA SER A 23 -0.87 -9.03 -13.45
C SER A 23 0.06 -10.12 -12.95
N ARG A 24 -0.47 -11.29 -12.62
CA ARG A 24 0.35 -12.44 -12.23
C ARG A 24 1.41 -12.84 -13.26
N PRO A 25 1.11 -12.89 -14.59
CA PRO A 25 2.13 -13.25 -15.57
C PRO A 25 3.13 -12.14 -15.90
N PHE A 26 2.70 -10.88 -15.96
CA PHE A 26 3.52 -9.78 -16.49
C PHE A 26 4.09 -8.87 -15.40
N PHE A 27 3.37 -8.68 -14.30
CA PHE A 27 3.68 -7.74 -13.24
C PHE A 27 3.50 -8.39 -11.84
N PRO A 28 4.19 -9.50 -11.52
CA PRO A 28 4.02 -10.21 -10.24
C PRO A 28 4.73 -9.50 -9.07
N ARG A 29 4.49 -8.19 -8.90
CA ARG A 29 5.14 -7.35 -7.89
C ARG A 29 4.29 -6.14 -7.54
N GLY A 30 4.64 -5.45 -6.46
CA GLY A 30 3.90 -4.29 -5.97
C GLY A 30 4.09 -3.05 -6.84
N PHE A 31 2.99 -2.38 -7.16
CA PHE A 31 2.97 -1.06 -7.79
C PHE A 31 2.12 -0.10 -6.96
N LEU A 32 2.73 0.98 -6.49
CA LEU A 32 2.15 1.86 -5.46
C LEU A 32 0.82 2.48 -5.92
N TRP A 33 0.73 2.94 -7.17
CA TRP A 33 -0.48 3.59 -7.68
C TRP A 33 -1.57 2.59 -8.10
N ASP A 34 -1.21 1.42 -8.64
CA ASP A 34 -2.17 0.35 -8.92
C ASP A 34 -2.83 -0.14 -7.63
N GLU A 35 -2.06 -0.23 -6.54
CA GLU A 35 -2.56 -0.77 -5.28
C GLU A 35 -3.76 0.01 -4.74
N GLY A 36 -3.75 1.34 -4.81
CA GLY A 36 -4.90 2.14 -4.39
C GLY A 36 -6.19 1.78 -5.13
N PHE A 37 -6.12 1.38 -6.40
CA PHE A 37 -7.28 0.90 -7.17
C PHE A 37 -7.67 -0.53 -6.80
N HIS A 38 -6.70 -1.44 -6.57
CA HIS A 38 -6.99 -2.78 -6.03
C HIS A 38 -7.78 -2.68 -4.72
N GLN A 39 -7.34 -1.78 -3.84
CA GLN A 39 -7.95 -1.60 -2.53
C GLN A 39 -9.40 -1.13 -2.62
N LEU A 40 -9.80 -0.36 -3.65
CA LEU A 40 -11.22 -0.01 -3.85
C LEU A 40 -12.14 -1.23 -3.93
N LEU A 41 -11.67 -2.38 -4.37
CA LEU A 41 -12.44 -3.62 -4.34
C LEU A 41 -12.23 -4.39 -3.05
N ILE A 42 -10.97 -4.58 -2.63
CA ILE A 42 -10.61 -5.43 -1.49
C ILE A 42 -11.27 -4.94 -0.20
N TRP A 43 -11.23 -3.64 0.12
CA TRP A 43 -11.77 -3.14 1.40
C TRP A 43 -13.29 -3.34 1.53
N ARG A 44 -14.01 -3.44 0.40
CA ARG A 44 -15.45 -3.69 0.37
C ARG A 44 -15.76 -5.15 0.71
N TRP A 45 -14.85 -6.06 0.37
CA TRP A 45 -14.90 -7.47 0.70
C TRP A 45 -14.42 -7.72 2.13
N ASP A 46 -13.20 -7.29 2.45
CA ASP A 46 -12.57 -7.45 3.76
C ASP A 46 -11.71 -6.22 4.10
N ILE A 47 -12.08 -5.51 5.16
CA ILE A 47 -11.37 -4.32 5.62
C ILE A 47 -10.02 -4.66 6.26
N TYR A 48 -9.88 -5.82 6.90
CA TYR A 48 -8.66 -6.20 7.61
C TYR A 48 -7.56 -6.55 6.62
N ILE A 49 -7.87 -7.33 5.58
CA ILE A 49 -6.93 -7.59 4.46
C ILE A 49 -6.47 -6.27 3.83
N SER A 50 -7.41 -5.33 3.63
CA SER A 50 -7.08 -4.02 3.06
C SER A 50 -6.15 -3.20 3.95
N LEU A 51 -6.43 -3.15 5.24
CA LEU A 51 -5.60 -2.42 6.21
C LEU A 51 -4.22 -3.04 6.36
N ASP A 52 -4.10 -4.37 6.33
CA ASP A 52 -2.82 -5.08 6.36
C ASP A 52 -1.97 -4.72 5.14
N ILE A 53 -2.56 -4.76 3.93
CA ILE A 53 -1.85 -4.40 2.69
C ILE A 53 -1.42 -2.93 2.72
N ILE A 54 -2.32 -2.01 3.09
CA ILE A 54 -1.98 -0.57 3.18
C ILE A 54 -0.88 -0.35 4.22
N GLY A 55 -0.91 -1.06 5.35
CA GLY A 55 0.14 -1.02 6.38
C GLY A 55 1.51 -1.38 5.81
N HIS A 56 1.62 -2.52 5.11
CA HIS A 56 2.88 -2.94 4.49
C HIS A 56 3.41 -1.92 3.48
N TRP A 57 2.54 -1.23 2.72
CA TRP A 57 2.97 -0.14 1.83
C TRP A 57 3.49 1.09 2.59
N LEU A 58 2.88 1.44 3.71
CA LEU A 58 3.30 2.59 4.53
C LEU A 58 4.60 2.29 5.29
N ASP A 59 4.88 1.04 5.64
CA ASP A 59 6.15 0.62 6.27
C ASP A 59 7.36 0.78 5.33
N LEU A 60 7.11 0.91 4.02
CA LEU A 60 8.13 1.23 3.00
C LEU A 60 8.39 2.72 2.85
N MET A 61 7.82 3.57 3.71
CA MET A 61 8.05 5.01 3.66
C MET A 61 9.39 5.34 4.31
N ASN A 62 10.26 6.05 3.59
CA ASN A 62 11.51 6.55 4.16
C ASN A 62 11.29 7.79 5.04
N ILE A 63 12.37 8.25 5.68
CA ILE A 63 12.35 9.43 6.56
C ILE A 63 11.91 10.73 5.85
N ASP A 64 12.05 10.78 4.52
CA ASP A 64 11.63 11.91 3.68
C ASP A 64 10.17 11.78 3.19
N GLY A 65 9.46 10.72 3.58
CA GLY A 65 8.09 10.46 3.16
C GLY A 65 7.96 9.77 1.79
N TRP A 66 9.06 9.33 1.20
CA TRP A 66 9.08 8.67 -0.11
C TRP A 66 8.85 7.16 0.00
N ILE A 67 8.00 6.64 -0.88
CA ILE A 67 7.75 5.21 -1.08
C ILE A 67 8.11 4.87 -2.54
N PRO A 68 8.88 3.79 -2.80
CA PRO A 68 9.16 3.33 -4.16
C PRO A 68 7.88 3.10 -4.97
N ARG A 69 7.83 3.58 -6.22
CA ARG A 69 6.66 3.39 -7.10
C ARG A 69 6.40 1.94 -7.47
N GLU A 70 7.47 1.14 -7.52
CA GLU A 70 7.50 -0.25 -7.93
C GLU A 70 8.47 -0.99 -7.01
N LEU A 71 8.00 -2.06 -6.37
CA LEU A 71 8.80 -2.78 -5.38
C LEU A 71 9.27 -4.12 -5.94
N ILE A 72 10.58 -4.24 -6.16
CA ILE A 72 11.21 -5.40 -6.79
C ILE A 72 12.01 -6.14 -5.70
N LEU A 73 11.36 -7.11 -5.04
CA LEU A 73 11.95 -7.84 -3.92
C LEU A 73 12.45 -9.23 -4.33
N GLY A 74 13.73 -9.49 -4.07
CA GLY A 74 14.35 -10.80 -4.29
C GLY A 74 14.62 -11.14 -5.76
N ALA A 75 15.29 -12.28 -5.96
CA ALA A 75 15.78 -12.70 -7.27
C ALA A 75 14.64 -13.03 -8.27
N GLU A 76 13.51 -13.55 -7.77
CA GLU A 76 12.37 -13.88 -8.62
C GLU A 76 11.76 -12.63 -9.27
N ALA A 77 11.45 -11.60 -8.48
CA ALA A 77 10.93 -10.34 -9.01
C ALA A 77 11.95 -9.67 -9.94
N LEU A 78 13.24 -9.66 -9.56
CA LEU A 78 14.31 -9.08 -10.37
C LEU A 78 14.44 -9.75 -11.74
N SER A 79 14.27 -11.08 -11.82
CA SER A 79 14.34 -11.83 -13.10
C SER A 79 13.28 -11.43 -14.13
N LYS A 80 12.25 -10.67 -13.70
CA LYS A 80 11.11 -10.24 -14.53
C LYS A 80 11.16 -8.74 -14.86
N VAL A 81 12.23 -8.04 -14.50
CA VAL A 81 12.35 -6.59 -14.68
C VAL A 81 13.63 -6.28 -15.47
N PRO A 82 13.54 -5.54 -16.59
CA PRO A 82 14.72 -5.00 -17.27
C PRO A 82 15.57 -4.15 -16.33
N GLU A 83 16.90 -4.22 -16.46
CA GLU A 83 17.87 -3.60 -15.54
C GLU A 83 17.63 -2.09 -15.37
N GLU A 84 17.26 -1.40 -16.44
CA GLU A 84 16.98 0.03 -16.46
C GLU A 84 15.79 0.46 -15.59
N PHE A 85 14.90 -0.47 -15.21
CA PHE A 85 13.74 -0.20 -14.36
C PHE A 85 13.93 -0.64 -12.91
N VAL A 86 15.06 -1.27 -12.58
CA VAL A 86 15.34 -1.75 -11.22
C VAL A 86 15.60 -0.58 -10.29
N LEU A 87 16.45 0.38 -10.72
CA LEU A 87 16.79 1.54 -9.92
C LEU A 87 15.58 2.46 -9.72
N GLN A 88 15.28 2.77 -8.46
CA GLN A 88 14.21 3.68 -8.07
C GLN A 88 14.80 5.04 -7.67
N HIS A 89 14.09 6.12 -7.98
CA HIS A 89 14.56 7.48 -7.73
C HIS A 89 13.68 8.21 -6.70
N PRO A 90 14.22 8.64 -5.54
CA PRO A 90 13.47 9.35 -4.50
C PRO A 90 12.87 10.69 -4.94
N THR A 91 13.41 11.30 -6.00
CA THR A 91 12.88 12.53 -6.60
C THR A 91 11.62 12.29 -7.42
N ASN A 92 11.28 11.03 -7.72
CA ASN A 92 10.12 10.67 -8.52
C ASN A 92 8.96 10.28 -7.61
N GLY A 93 7.87 11.06 -7.68
CA GLY A 93 6.62 10.72 -7.04
C GLY A 93 5.78 9.73 -7.85
N ASN A 94 4.68 9.27 -7.26
CA ASN A 94 3.65 8.47 -7.91
C ASN A 94 2.27 8.97 -7.44
N PRO A 95 1.18 8.82 -8.23
CA PRO A 95 -0.14 9.24 -7.79
C PRO A 95 -0.52 8.58 -6.44
N PRO A 96 -1.00 9.35 -5.44
CA PRO A 96 -1.23 8.86 -4.08
C PRO A 96 -2.58 8.13 -3.97
N THR A 97 -2.77 7.07 -4.76
CA THR A 97 -4.07 6.41 -4.95
C THR A 97 -4.53 5.63 -3.71
N LEU A 98 -3.63 5.24 -2.80
CA LEU A 98 -4.02 4.61 -1.52
C LEU A 98 -5.03 5.48 -0.74
N PHE A 99 -4.93 6.80 -0.87
CA PHE A 99 -5.87 7.73 -0.23
C PHE A 99 -7.31 7.63 -0.79
N LEU A 100 -7.50 7.13 -2.01
CA LEU A 100 -8.83 6.86 -2.55
C LEU A 100 -9.54 5.76 -1.75
N ALA A 101 -8.82 4.69 -1.42
CA ALA A 101 -9.32 3.60 -0.60
C ALA A 101 -9.49 4.04 0.87
N LEU A 102 -8.47 4.68 1.45
CA LEU A 102 -8.52 5.19 2.83
C LEU A 102 -9.70 6.14 3.06
N ARG A 103 -10.00 7.02 2.10
CA ARG A 103 -11.18 7.90 2.17
C ARG A 103 -12.48 7.10 2.25
N GLY A 104 -12.61 6.05 1.44
CA GLY A 104 -13.77 5.16 1.45
C GLY A 104 -13.94 4.41 2.77
N ILE A 105 -12.84 3.85 3.29
CA ILE A 105 -12.78 3.16 4.58
C ILE A 105 -13.18 4.12 5.71
N TYR A 106 -12.56 5.29 5.77
CA TYR A 106 -12.85 6.31 6.77
C TYR A 106 -14.33 6.72 6.77
N ALA A 107 -14.90 6.96 5.59
CA ALA A 107 -16.31 7.31 5.45
C ALA A 107 -17.24 6.18 5.95
N LYS A 108 -16.91 4.90 5.69
CA LYS A 108 -17.68 3.75 6.20
C LYS A 108 -17.61 3.66 7.72
N ILE A 109 -16.44 3.83 8.32
CA ILE A 109 -16.25 3.82 9.77
C ILE A 109 -17.08 4.93 10.43
N LEU A 110 -17.01 6.17 9.92
CA LEU A 110 -17.81 7.27 10.44
C LEU A 110 -19.31 7.01 10.34
N LYS A 111 -19.78 6.46 9.21
CA LYS A 111 -21.19 6.12 9.04
C LYS A 111 -21.65 5.04 10.03
N PHE A 112 -20.83 4.01 10.24
CA PHE A 112 -21.11 2.96 11.22
C PHE A 112 -21.15 3.51 12.65
N ARG A 113 -20.14 4.31 13.04
CA ARG A 113 -20.11 4.96 14.35
C ARG A 113 -21.34 5.84 14.59
N ARG A 114 -21.75 6.62 13.58
CA ARG A 114 -22.96 7.46 13.68
C ARG A 114 -24.24 6.63 13.82
N PHE A 115 -24.37 5.53 13.07
CA PHE A 115 -25.50 4.62 13.20
C PHE A 115 -25.57 4.02 14.61
N PHE A 116 -24.45 3.52 15.12
CA PHE A 116 -24.37 2.93 16.45
C PHE A 116 -24.75 3.90 17.58
N LEU A 117 -24.23 5.13 17.56
CA LEU A 117 -24.59 6.17 18.53
C LEU A 117 -26.09 6.55 18.48
N LEU A 118 -26.70 6.51 17.30
CA LEU A 118 -28.13 6.77 17.11
C LEU A 118 -29.01 5.59 17.59
N THR A 119 -28.48 4.36 17.60
CA THR A 119 -29.20 3.19 18.13
C THR A 119 -29.12 3.11 19.65
N GLU A 120 -27.96 3.44 20.25
CA GLU A 120 -27.82 3.42 21.72
C GLU A 120 -28.62 4.53 22.41
N SER A 121 -28.69 5.73 21.82
CA SER A 121 -29.49 6.84 22.35
C SER A 121 -31.01 6.62 22.27
N LYS A 122 -31.48 5.55 21.62
CA LYS A 122 -32.90 5.20 21.48
C LYS A 122 -33.35 4.02 22.35
N ILE A 123 -32.46 3.40 23.13
CA ILE A 123 -32.87 2.38 24.10
C ILE A 123 -33.39 3.11 25.34
N PRO A 124 -34.70 3.03 25.67
CA PRO A 124 -35.19 3.61 26.90
C PRO A 124 -34.57 2.84 28.06
N THR A 125 -33.91 3.54 28.98
CA THR A 125 -33.60 2.98 30.30
C THR A 125 -34.93 2.61 30.95
N VAL A 126 -35.21 1.32 31.08
CA VAL A 126 -36.36 0.83 31.84
C VAL A 126 -36.02 1.06 33.32
N SER A 127 -36.60 2.11 33.90
CA SER A 127 -36.64 2.39 35.34
C SER A 127 -37.89 1.81 35.97
#